data_AF-A0A8I1QB28-F1
#
_entry.id   AF-A0A8I1QB28-F1
#
_cell.length_a   1.000
_cell.length_b   1.000
_cell.length_c   1.000
_cell.angle_alpha   90.00
_cell.angle_beta   90.00
_cell.angle_gamma   90.00
#
_symmetry.space_group_name_H-M   'P 1'
#
loop_
_entity.id
_entity.type
_entity.pdbx_description
1 polymer ?
#
loop_
_entity_poly.entity_id
_entity_poly.type
_entity_poly.pdbx_seq_one_letter_code
_entity_poly.pdbx_strand_id
1 'polypeptide(L)'
;MAKVYLSVLFSFFLLSQAHALENGSRSFTITPKTPKLTLIFSKDLPLDNIFLQAPDEPQQALQELNNGFLATQTHEVIQIKAPKPGTWLLKGDKERIKKISILNRIGIKTAFNSGPYFNHELLSLQLTLTAENQPISAEAAYEQIRAKLILYGKYKKYYFELPYAGKGVFINSFILTLPPDHYEGVFKISGTYLEKAQNISLDVLENPFAQHVNSVLDQLMLELTRPELIKPESIKVEVLVDDVPKKLLIKPHELSWIIDFVPLCLSKNFNQDNALILVKAQMHQARAVIFKLFIEKTVCSPYYQPPPPPPVATPVTVKKPSVLSLINYWIILACALFLALGSMILLLFLRRRKNKNQLKDEMEVTCEPIRPRKKK
;
A
#
# COMPACT_ATOMS: atom_id res chain seq x y z
N MET A 1 -78.81 16.33 -3.59
CA MET A 1 -77.88 16.94 -2.61
C MET A 1 -77.34 15.81 -1.74
N ALA A 2 -76.05 15.62 -1.43
CA ALA A 2 -74.80 16.19 -1.89
C ALA A 2 -73.65 15.24 -1.43
N LYS A 3 -72.58 15.15 -2.24
CA LYS A 3 -71.15 14.89 -1.94
C LYS A 3 -70.75 13.60 -1.18
N VAL A 4 -70.04 12.65 -1.81
CA VAL A 4 -68.60 12.61 -2.21
C VAL A 4 -67.64 12.64 -1.01
N TYR A 5 -66.86 11.56 -0.86
CA TYR A 5 -65.42 11.46 -0.54
C TYR A 5 -65.15 10.14 0.19
N LEU A 6 -64.40 9.21 -0.41
CA LEU A 6 -63.02 8.87 0.02
C LEU A 6 -62.50 7.65 -0.79
N SER A 7 -62.13 7.91 -2.03
CA SER A 7 -61.28 7.06 -2.86
C SER A 7 -59.86 7.60 -2.78
N VAL A 8 -59.15 7.39 -1.66
CA VAL A 8 -57.70 7.61 -1.58
C VAL A 8 -57.15 6.77 -0.43
N LEU A 9 -56.85 5.49 -0.65
CA LEU A 9 -55.96 4.72 0.26
C LEU A 9 -55.31 3.49 -0.42
N PHE A 10 -55.35 3.38 -1.75
CA PHE A 10 -54.79 2.26 -2.50
C PHE A 10 -53.68 2.65 -3.49
N SER A 11 -52.94 3.72 -3.20
CA SER A 11 -51.86 4.20 -4.09
C SER A 11 -50.55 4.57 -3.38
N PHE A 12 -50.39 4.24 -2.09
CA PHE A 12 -49.18 4.59 -1.34
C PHE A 12 -48.15 3.46 -1.15
N PHE A 13 -48.33 2.30 -1.80
CA PHE A 13 -47.40 1.16 -1.69
C PHE A 13 -46.67 0.80 -2.99
N LEU A 14 -46.71 1.68 -3.99
CA LEU A 14 -45.97 1.55 -5.25
C LEU A 14 -45.27 2.86 -5.64
N LEU A 15 -44.68 3.57 -4.67
CA LEU A 15 -43.46 4.34 -4.95
C LEU A 15 -42.27 3.44 -4.63
N SER A 16 -42.11 2.47 -5.52
CA SER A 16 -40.80 1.95 -5.91
C SER A 16 -39.86 3.14 -6.04
N GLN A 17 -38.73 3.11 -5.33
CA GLN A 17 -37.61 4.00 -5.60
C GLN A 17 -37.08 3.69 -7.01
N ALA A 18 -37.77 4.18 -8.03
CA ALA A 18 -37.14 4.52 -9.29
C ALA A 18 -36.27 5.74 -8.98
N HIS A 19 -35.07 5.50 -8.41
CA HIS A 19 -33.99 6.44 -8.62
C HIS A 19 -33.92 6.67 -10.13
N ALA A 20 -34.28 7.87 -10.57
CA ALA A 20 -34.13 8.26 -11.95
C ALA A 20 -32.66 8.02 -12.32
N LEU A 21 -32.39 6.97 -13.10
CA LEU A 21 -31.06 6.71 -13.63
C LEU A 21 -30.70 7.92 -14.50
N GLU A 22 -29.80 8.75 -14.00
CA GLU A 22 -29.29 9.87 -14.78
C GLU A 22 -28.41 9.26 -15.87
N ASN A 23 -28.92 9.21 -17.10
CA ASN A 23 -28.18 8.68 -18.23
C ASN A 23 -26.93 9.54 -18.48
N GLY A 24 -25.76 8.93 -18.35
CA GLY A 24 -24.46 9.53 -18.61
C GLY A 24 -23.82 8.99 -19.87
N SER A 25 -22.76 9.68 -20.29
CA SER A 25 -21.84 9.15 -21.30
C SER A 25 -20.40 9.48 -20.92
N ARG A 26 -19.48 8.60 -21.30
CA ARG A 26 -18.04 8.81 -21.14
C ARG A 26 -17.35 8.44 -22.44
N SER A 27 -16.68 9.41 -23.05
CA SER A 27 -15.84 9.19 -24.22
C SER A 27 -14.41 8.85 -23.82
N PHE A 28 -13.73 8.09 -24.66
CA PHE A 28 -12.30 7.81 -24.55
C PHE A 28 -11.70 7.53 -25.92
N THR A 29 -10.42 7.84 -26.11
CA THR A 29 -9.80 7.81 -27.46
C THR A 29 -8.76 6.70 -27.59
N ILE A 30 -8.99 5.80 -28.54
CA ILE A 30 -8.06 4.72 -28.89
C ILE A 30 -7.14 5.19 -30.02
N THR A 31 -5.83 5.14 -29.77
CA THR A 31 -4.81 5.45 -30.79
C THR A 31 -4.65 4.31 -31.79
N PRO A 32 -4.14 4.60 -33.00
CA PRO A 32 -3.63 3.58 -33.90
C PRO A 32 -2.66 2.64 -33.18
N LYS A 33 -2.66 1.35 -33.57
CA LYS A 33 -1.77 0.30 -33.03
C LYS A 33 -2.00 -0.03 -31.54
N THR A 34 -3.12 0.34 -30.95
CA THR A 34 -3.49 -0.13 -29.62
C THR A 34 -3.71 -1.65 -29.67
N PRO A 35 -2.94 -2.47 -28.95
CA PRO A 35 -3.02 -3.92 -29.09
C PRO A 35 -4.29 -4.50 -28.45
N LYS A 36 -4.79 -3.85 -27.39
CA LYS A 36 -5.93 -4.32 -26.61
C LYS A 36 -6.61 -3.16 -25.88
N LEU A 37 -7.94 -3.18 -25.85
CA LEU A 37 -8.77 -2.42 -24.92
C LEU A 37 -9.24 -3.36 -23.82
N THR A 38 -9.16 -2.96 -22.56
CA THR A 38 -9.69 -3.71 -21.43
C THR A 38 -10.60 -2.80 -20.60
N LEU A 39 -11.84 -3.23 -20.40
CA LEU A 39 -12.82 -2.60 -19.53
C LEU A 39 -12.99 -3.48 -18.30
N ILE A 40 -12.89 -2.89 -17.10
CA ILE A 40 -13.03 -3.60 -15.82
C ILE A 40 -14.11 -2.92 -15.00
N PHE A 41 -15.02 -3.70 -14.43
CA PHE A 41 -16.11 -3.22 -13.61
C PHE A 41 -16.47 -4.24 -12.53
N SER A 42 -17.06 -3.76 -11.44
CA SER A 42 -17.38 -4.59 -10.27
C SER A 42 -18.72 -5.30 -10.45
N LYS A 43 -18.79 -6.56 -9.99
CA LYS A 43 -19.98 -7.43 -10.12
C LYS A 43 -21.17 -6.99 -9.26
N ASP A 44 -20.93 -6.20 -8.22
CA ASP A 44 -21.98 -5.57 -7.42
C ASP A 44 -22.75 -4.48 -8.19
N LEU A 45 -22.28 -4.13 -9.39
CA LEU A 45 -22.93 -3.18 -10.30
C LEU A 45 -23.45 -3.95 -11.53
N PRO A 46 -24.74 -4.32 -11.58
CA PRO A 46 -25.30 -4.97 -12.76
C PRO A 46 -25.08 -4.10 -14.00
N LEU A 47 -24.57 -4.70 -15.07
CA LEU A 47 -24.26 -4.03 -16.34
C LEU A 47 -25.48 -3.74 -17.22
N ASP A 48 -26.68 -4.02 -16.72
CA ASP A 48 -27.90 -3.81 -17.49
C ASP A 48 -27.97 -2.36 -17.98
N ASN A 49 -28.27 -2.20 -19.27
CA ASN A 49 -28.37 -0.90 -19.95
C ASN A 49 -27.07 -0.09 -20.02
N ILE A 50 -25.90 -0.73 -19.95
CA ILE A 50 -24.64 -0.10 -20.34
C ILE A 50 -24.24 -0.55 -21.75
N PHE A 51 -23.98 0.43 -22.61
CA PHE A 51 -23.66 0.25 -24.02
C PHE A 51 -22.27 0.78 -24.33
N LEU A 52 -21.58 0.08 -25.23
CA LEU A 52 -20.33 0.50 -25.82
C LEU A 52 -20.55 0.78 -27.31
N GLN A 53 -19.98 1.89 -27.80
CA GLN A 53 -20.03 2.26 -29.20
C GLN A 53 -18.61 2.47 -29.72
N ALA A 54 -18.23 1.69 -30.72
CA ALA A 54 -17.00 1.88 -31.48
C ALA A 54 -17.18 3.04 -32.50
N PRO A 55 -16.07 3.60 -33.03
CA PRO A 55 -16.14 4.64 -34.05
C PRO A 55 -16.96 4.19 -35.25
N ASP A 56 -17.96 4.99 -35.64
CA ASP A 56 -18.83 4.75 -36.81
C ASP A 56 -19.63 3.44 -36.77
N GLU A 57 -19.78 2.83 -35.61
CA GLU A 57 -20.52 1.57 -35.43
C GLU A 57 -21.77 1.78 -34.56
N PRO A 58 -22.79 0.90 -34.69
CA PRO A 58 -23.95 0.93 -33.83
C PRO A 58 -23.58 0.66 -32.37
N GLN A 59 -24.42 1.13 -31.45
CA GLN A 59 -24.28 0.80 -30.04
C GLN A 59 -24.52 -0.69 -29.81
N GLN A 60 -23.68 -1.29 -28.98
CA GLN A 60 -23.78 -2.70 -28.59
C GLN A 60 -23.85 -2.77 -27.07
N ALA A 61 -24.69 -3.66 -26.54
CA ALA A 61 -24.75 -3.88 -25.10
C ALA A 61 -23.41 -4.49 -24.63
N LEU A 62 -22.86 -4.03 -23.51
CA LEU A 62 -21.60 -4.57 -22.98
C LEU A 62 -21.70 -6.08 -22.68
N GLN A 63 -22.89 -6.56 -22.32
CA GLN A 63 -23.16 -7.98 -22.08
C GLN A 63 -23.07 -8.84 -23.36
N GLU A 64 -23.31 -8.25 -24.54
CA GLU A 64 -23.26 -8.95 -25.83
C GLU A 64 -21.84 -8.99 -26.42
N LEU A 65 -20.98 -8.05 -26.02
CA LEU A 65 -19.56 -7.96 -26.42
C LEU A 65 -18.65 -9.05 -25.79
N ASN A 66 -19.28 -10.07 -25.26
CA ASN A 66 -18.73 -11.04 -24.34
C ASN A 66 -18.01 -12.19 -25.05
N ASN A 67 -16.81 -11.90 -25.57
CA ASN A 67 -15.95 -12.87 -26.27
C ASN A 67 -14.82 -13.44 -25.38
N GLY A 68 -15.01 -13.51 -24.06
CA GLY A 68 -14.03 -14.12 -23.15
C GLY A 68 -14.03 -13.54 -21.75
N PHE A 69 -15.12 -13.74 -21.01
CA PHE A 69 -15.17 -13.44 -19.58
C PHE A 69 -13.99 -14.12 -18.87
N LEU A 70 -13.11 -13.30 -18.32
CA LEU A 70 -12.31 -13.70 -17.18
C LEU A 70 -12.91 -12.98 -15.98
N ALA A 71 -13.96 -13.59 -15.44
CA ALA A 71 -14.66 -13.07 -14.27
C ALA A 71 -13.86 -13.45 -13.02
N THR A 72 -13.50 -12.48 -12.18
CA THR A 72 -13.00 -12.77 -10.83
C THR A 72 -14.19 -12.96 -9.89
N GLN A 73 -13.95 -13.17 -8.59
CA GLN A 73 -15.04 -13.20 -7.60
C GLN A 73 -15.78 -11.86 -7.53
N THR A 74 -15.07 -10.76 -7.73
CA THR A 74 -15.54 -9.40 -7.46
C THR A 74 -15.74 -8.57 -8.73
N HIS A 75 -15.15 -8.97 -9.86
CA HIS A 75 -15.12 -8.15 -11.08
C HIS A 75 -15.42 -8.94 -12.35
N GLU A 76 -15.87 -8.20 -13.35
CA GLU A 76 -16.04 -8.64 -14.72
C GLU A 76 -15.17 -7.79 -15.65
N VAL A 77 -14.69 -8.43 -16.71
CA VAL A 77 -13.67 -7.88 -17.60
C VAL A 77 -14.05 -8.13 -19.04
N ILE A 78 -14.06 -7.07 -19.85
CA ILE A 78 -14.27 -7.13 -21.29
C ILE A 78 -12.96 -6.76 -21.98
N GLN A 79 -12.49 -7.63 -22.87
CA GLN A 79 -11.28 -7.41 -23.65
C GLN A 79 -11.59 -7.39 -25.14
N ILE A 80 -11.22 -6.30 -25.81
CA ILE A 80 -11.31 -6.17 -27.27
C ILE A 80 -9.89 -6.17 -27.81
N LYS A 81 -9.55 -7.20 -28.60
CA LYS A 81 -8.26 -7.32 -29.28
C LYS A 81 -8.24 -6.39 -30.49
N ALA A 82 -7.14 -5.67 -30.69
CA ALA A 82 -6.95 -4.73 -31.80
C ALA A 82 -8.17 -3.79 -32.03
N PRO A 83 -8.61 -3.03 -31.00
CA PRO A 83 -9.78 -2.17 -31.11
C PRO A 83 -9.61 -1.10 -32.20
N LYS A 84 -10.71 -0.76 -32.89
CA LYS A 84 -10.74 0.28 -33.92
C LYS A 84 -10.24 1.63 -33.36
N PRO A 85 -9.29 2.32 -34.03
CA PRO A 85 -8.81 3.61 -33.59
C PRO A 85 -9.91 4.69 -33.72
N GLY A 86 -9.93 5.65 -32.81
CA GLY A 86 -10.91 6.73 -32.77
C GLY A 86 -11.56 6.93 -31.40
N THR A 87 -12.63 7.71 -31.36
CA THR A 87 -13.39 8.00 -30.13
C THR A 87 -14.42 6.90 -29.88
N TRP A 88 -14.31 6.24 -28.74
CA TRP A 88 -15.27 5.28 -28.25
C TRP A 88 -16.18 5.95 -27.22
N LEU A 89 -17.41 5.46 -27.09
CA LEU A 89 -18.40 5.99 -26.15
C LEU A 89 -18.97 4.87 -25.27
N LEU A 90 -18.91 5.07 -23.96
CA LEU A 90 -19.71 4.33 -22.97
C LEU A 90 -20.98 5.13 -22.65
N LYS A 91 -22.14 4.48 -22.68
CA LYS A 91 -23.45 5.09 -22.38
C LYS A 91 -24.27 4.21 -21.44
N GLY A 92 -25.14 4.79 -20.63
CA GLY A 92 -25.86 4.11 -19.56
C GLY A 92 -25.92 4.94 -18.28
N ASP A 93 -26.10 4.31 -17.13
CA ASP A 93 -26.14 5.02 -15.84
C ASP A 93 -24.82 5.75 -15.52
N LYS A 94 -24.90 7.05 -15.21
CA LYS A 94 -23.75 7.92 -14.99
C LYS A 94 -22.85 7.46 -13.85
N GLU A 95 -23.43 7.02 -12.73
CA GLU A 95 -22.65 6.57 -11.58
C GLU A 95 -21.96 5.23 -11.85
N ARG A 96 -22.62 4.33 -12.60
CA ARG A 96 -21.98 3.08 -13.07
C ARG A 96 -20.84 3.36 -14.04
N ILE A 97 -21.04 4.21 -15.04
CA ILE A 97 -20.02 4.53 -16.05
C ILE A 97 -18.74 5.10 -15.41
N LYS A 98 -18.88 5.93 -14.37
CA LYS A 98 -17.73 6.48 -13.62
C LYS A 98 -16.88 5.39 -12.97
N LYS A 99 -17.52 4.28 -12.55
CA LYS A 99 -16.85 3.15 -11.88
C LYS A 99 -16.22 2.16 -12.86
N ILE A 100 -16.48 2.26 -14.16
CA ILE A 100 -15.82 1.44 -15.17
C ILE A 100 -14.38 1.93 -15.38
N SER A 101 -13.42 1.03 -15.20
CA SER A 101 -12.01 1.28 -15.47
C SER A 101 -11.69 0.95 -16.92
N ILE A 102 -11.09 1.91 -17.63
CA ILE A 102 -10.78 1.82 -19.05
C ILE A 102 -9.28 1.75 -19.21
N LEU A 103 -8.78 0.64 -19.76
CA LEU A 103 -7.37 0.40 -19.98
C LEU A 103 -7.11 0.26 -21.49
N ASN A 104 -6.67 1.34 -22.13
CA ASN A 104 -6.37 1.41 -23.57
C ASN A 104 -4.94 1.92 -23.87
N ARG A 105 -4.30 2.65 -22.94
CA ARG A 105 -2.94 3.17 -23.05
C ARG A 105 -2.18 3.02 -21.74
N ILE A 106 -1.96 1.77 -21.36
CA ILE A 106 -1.24 1.46 -20.14
C ILE A 106 0.25 1.78 -20.33
N GLY A 107 0.78 2.63 -19.45
CA GLY A 107 2.19 2.99 -19.37
C GLY A 107 2.78 2.65 -18.00
N ILE A 108 4.10 2.59 -17.95
CA ILE A 108 4.87 2.54 -16.70
C ILE A 108 5.52 3.91 -16.55
N LYS A 109 5.33 4.55 -15.40
CA LYS A 109 6.06 5.77 -15.02
C LYS A 109 7.01 5.40 -13.89
N THR A 110 8.25 5.85 -13.99
CA THR A 110 9.30 5.61 -12.99
C THR A 110 10.17 6.85 -12.86
N ALA A 111 10.71 7.09 -11.67
CA ALA A 111 11.78 8.08 -11.44
C ALA A 111 13.17 7.47 -11.65
N PHE A 112 13.24 6.16 -11.92
CA PHE A 112 14.47 5.47 -12.21
C PHE A 112 14.98 5.86 -13.61
N ASN A 113 16.18 6.41 -13.66
CA ASN A 113 16.81 6.85 -14.91
C ASN A 113 17.87 5.84 -15.35
N SER A 114 18.06 5.67 -16.66
CA SER A 114 19.24 4.95 -17.16
C SER A 114 20.52 5.73 -16.82
N GLY A 115 21.61 5.03 -16.53
CA GLY A 115 22.90 5.66 -16.24
C GLY A 115 23.76 4.90 -15.22
N PRO A 116 24.76 5.58 -14.63
CA PRO A 116 25.70 4.96 -13.71
C PRO A 116 25.12 4.76 -12.30
N TYR A 117 25.25 3.55 -11.81
CA TYR A 117 24.92 3.11 -10.46
C TYR A 117 26.13 2.42 -9.83
N PHE A 118 26.17 2.37 -8.51
CA PHE A 118 27.28 1.75 -7.79
C PHE A 118 26.87 0.46 -7.10
N ASN A 119 27.76 -0.52 -7.07
CA ASN A 119 27.61 -1.67 -6.21
C ASN A 119 27.55 -1.20 -4.73
N HIS A 120 26.68 -1.81 -3.93
CA HIS A 120 26.28 -1.40 -2.57
C HIS A 120 25.48 -0.08 -2.45
N GLU A 121 25.03 0.48 -3.57
CA GLU A 121 24.08 1.59 -3.55
C GLU A 121 22.68 1.11 -3.12
N LEU A 122 22.04 1.83 -2.18
CA LEU A 122 20.64 1.63 -1.82
C LEU A 122 19.75 2.27 -2.88
N LEU A 123 19.18 1.44 -3.76
CA LEU A 123 18.22 1.87 -4.75
C LEU A 123 16.81 1.85 -4.17
N SER A 124 16.08 2.95 -4.35
CA SER A 124 14.64 3.01 -4.07
C SER A 124 13.90 3.11 -5.40
N LEU A 125 13.22 2.03 -5.77
CA LEU A 125 12.46 1.94 -7.00
C LEU A 125 11.00 2.24 -6.72
N GLN A 126 10.40 3.06 -7.57
CA GLN A 126 8.97 3.30 -7.60
C GLN A 126 8.48 3.21 -9.05
N LEU A 127 7.58 2.26 -9.31
CA LEU A 127 6.87 2.13 -10.57
C LEU A 127 5.41 2.52 -10.36
N THR A 128 4.87 3.33 -11.26
CA THR A 128 3.46 3.70 -11.28
C THR A 128 2.84 3.24 -12.58
N LEU A 129 1.82 2.39 -12.49
CA LEU A 129 0.99 2.00 -13.62
C LEU A 129 0.05 3.15 -13.97
N THR A 130 0.09 3.61 -15.20
CA THR A 130 -0.66 4.78 -15.64
C THR A 130 -1.56 4.45 -16.82
N ALA A 131 -2.72 5.11 -16.90
CA ALA A 131 -3.56 5.21 -18.08
C ALA A 131 -3.72 6.70 -18.40
N GLU A 132 -3.45 7.09 -19.64
CA GLU A 132 -3.51 8.50 -20.06
C GLU A 132 -2.70 9.44 -19.13
N ASN A 133 -1.52 8.97 -18.70
CA ASN A 133 -0.60 9.65 -17.76
C ASN A 133 -1.13 9.86 -16.33
N GLN A 134 -2.30 9.33 -15.99
CA GLN A 134 -2.81 9.33 -14.61
C GLN A 134 -2.58 7.96 -13.96
N PRO A 135 -2.26 7.92 -12.65
CA PRO A 135 -2.21 6.66 -11.91
C PRO A 135 -3.55 5.95 -12.02
N ILE A 136 -3.51 4.66 -12.36
CA ILE A 136 -4.72 3.84 -12.31
C ILE A 136 -5.01 3.58 -10.82
N SER A 137 -6.27 3.70 -10.40
CA SER A 137 -6.66 3.61 -8.98
C SER A 137 -7.57 2.41 -8.66
N ALA A 138 -8.03 1.68 -9.68
CA ALA A 138 -9.06 0.67 -9.51
C ALA A 138 -8.55 -0.61 -8.85
N GLU A 139 -8.93 -0.84 -7.59
CA GLU A 139 -8.62 -2.03 -6.78
C GLU A 139 -8.77 -3.35 -7.56
N ALA A 140 -9.81 -3.43 -8.39
CA ALA A 140 -10.12 -4.49 -9.35
C ALA A 140 -8.97 -4.92 -10.28
N ALA A 141 -8.21 -3.94 -10.77
CA ALA A 141 -7.13 -4.20 -11.70
C ALA A 141 -5.95 -4.87 -10.98
N TYR A 142 -5.83 -4.73 -9.66
CA TYR A 142 -4.61 -5.02 -8.90
C TYR A 142 -4.57 -6.35 -8.18
N GLU A 143 -5.70 -7.05 -8.05
CA GLU A 143 -5.69 -8.42 -7.54
C GLU A 143 -4.75 -9.24 -8.44
N GLN A 144 -3.65 -9.72 -7.85
CA GLN A 144 -2.62 -10.53 -8.51
C GLN A 144 -1.67 -9.79 -9.48
N ILE A 145 -1.62 -8.46 -9.50
CA ILE A 145 -0.55 -7.77 -10.24
C ILE A 145 0.78 -7.92 -9.50
N ARG A 146 1.80 -8.32 -10.26
CA ARG A 146 3.19 -8.37 -9.84
C ARG A 146 4.00 -7.39 -10.67
N ALA A 147 4.85 -6.63 -10.01
CA ALA A 147 5.84 -5.80 -10.66
C ALA A 147 7.23 -6.32 -10.31
N LYS A 148 8.12 -6.33 -11.30
CA LYS A 148 9.51 -6.70 -11.08
C LYS A 148 10.44 -5.96 -12.02
N LEU A 149 11.67 -5.78 -11.57
CA LEU A 149 12.81 -5.46 -12.42
C LEU A 149 13.57 -6.74 -12.74
N ILE A 150 13.84 -6.96 -14.03
CA ILE A 150 14.69 -8.03 -14.51
C ILE A 150 15.93 -7.40 -15.12
N LEU A 151 17.12 -7.77 -14.64
CA LEU A 151 18.40 -7.35 -15.21
C LEU A 151 19.11 -8.53 -15.87
N TYR A 152 19.62 -8.29 -17.07
CA TYR A 152 20.33 -9.27 -17.89
C TYR A 152 21.83 -8.96 -17.81
N GLY A 153 22.54 -9.67 -16.94
CA GLY A 153 24.01 -9.64 -16.93
C GLY A 153 24.58 -10.69 -17.88
N LYS A 154 25.90 -10.63 -18.12
CA LYS A 154 26.61 -11.52 -19.04
C LYS A 154 26.38 -13.02 -18.82
N TYR A 155 26.26 -13.44 -17.55
CA TYR A 155 26.17 -14.86 -17.18
C TYR A 155 24.90 -15.26 -16.42
N LYS A 156 24.14 -14.29 -15.91
CA LYS A 156 22.93 -14.56 -15.11
C LYS A 156 21.93 -13.43 -15.16
N LYS A 157 20.67 -13.78 -14.88
CA LYS A 157 19.56 -12.84 -14.72
C LYS A 157 19.36 -12.53 -13.25
N TYR A 158 19.03 -11.28 -12.96
CA TYR A 158 18.71 -10.82 -11.60
C TYR A 158 17.28 -10.34 -11.56
N TYR A 159 16.59 -10.66 -10.46
CA TYR A 159 15.17 -10.38 -10.29
C TYR A 159 14.96 -9.60 -9.00
N PHE A 160 14.31 -8.45 -9.12
CA PHE A 160 13.91 -7.64 -7.98
C PHE A 160 12.40 -7.48 -8.05
N GLU A 161 11.68 -8.07 -7.10
CA GLU A 161 10.23 -7.91 -7.00
C GLU A 161 9.91 -6.53 -6.40
N LEU A 162 8.86 -5.88 -6.90
CA LEU A 162 8.36 -4.62 -6.37
C LEU A 162 6.95 -4.85 -5.82
N PRO A 163 6.78 -4.93 -4.48
CA PRO A 163 5.46 -5.12 -3.88
C PRO A 163 4.52 -3.95 -4.21
N TYR A 164 3.24 -4.28 -4.27
CA TYR A 164 2.17 -3.32 -4.53
C TYR A 164 1.92 -2.46 -3.29
N ALA A 165 1.99 -1.13 -3.45
CA ALA A 165 1.78 -0.15 -2.39
C ALA A 165 0.40 0.55 -2.46
N GLY A 166 -0.46 0.13 -3.40
CA GLY A 166 -1.78 0.73 -3.61
C GLY A 166 -1.82 1.74 -4.76
N LYS A 167 -3.02 2.01 -5.28
CA LYS A 167 -3.30 3.01 -6.34
C LYS A 167 -2.36 2.94 -7.55
N GLY A 168 -2.06 1.72 -8.00
CA GLY A 168 -1.19 1.49 -9.16
C GLY A 168 0.30 1.72 -8.90
N VAL A 169 0.72 1.91 -7.65
CA VAL A 169 2.11 2.14 -7.27
C VAL A 169 2.75 0.85 -6.75
N PHE A 170 3.98 0.58 -7.18
CA PHE A 170 4.83 -0.52 -6.73
C PHE A 170 6.14 0.07 -6.24
N ILE A 171 6.57 -0.27 -5.02
CA ILE A 171 7.78 0.28 -4.42
C ILE A 171 8.64 -0.81 -3.83
N ASN A 172 9.95 -0.69 -3.98
CA ASN A 172 10.90 -1.48 -3.21
C ASN A 172 12.18 -0.69 -3.00
N SER A 173 12.88 -0.96 -1.91
CA SER A 173 14.23 -0.47 -1.67
C SER A 173 15.16 -1.64 -1.41
N PHE A 174 16.28 -1.71 -2.12
CA PHE A 174 17.26 -2.78 -1.96
C PHE A 174 18.68 -2.28 -2.19
N ILE A 175 19.66 -2.98 -1.61
CA ILE A 175 21.07 -2.73 -1.83
C ILE A 175 21.49 -3.42 -3.12
N LEU A 176 21.97 -2.65 -4.09
CA LEU A 176 22.44 -3.17 -5.36
C LEU A 176 23.67 -4.05 -5.12
N THR A 177 23.54 -5.36 -5.30
CA THR A 177 24.64 -6.30 -5.11
C THR A 177 24.90 -7.02 -6.43
N LEU A 178 25.52 -6.30 -7.37
CA LEU A 178 25.78 -6.75 -8.74
C LEU A 178 27.27 -6.57 -9.06
N PRO A 179 27.91 -7.52 -9.75
CA PRO A 179 29.23 -7.30 -10.32
C PRO A 179 29.25 -6.06 -11.23
N PRO A 180 30.36 -5.31 -11.27
CA PRO A 180 30.49 -4.20 -12.20
C PRO A 180 30.37 -4.69 -13.66
N ASP A 181 29.40 -4.15 -14.39
CA ASP A 181 29.14 -4.48 -15.80
C ASP A 181 28.07 -3.51 -16.36
N HIS A 182 27.87 -3.58 -17.66
CA HIS A 182 26.68 -3.02 -18.31
C HIS A 182 25.52 -4.03 -18.24
N TYR A 183 24.35 -3.56 -17.85
CA TYR A 183 23.16 -4.38 -17.74
C TYR A 183 22.04 -3.80 -18.60
N GLU A 184 21.44 -4.66 -19.42
CA GLU A 184 20.13 -4.39 -20.01
C GLU A 184 19.05 -4.85 -19.04
N GLY A 185 17.94 -4.12 -18.98
CA GLY A 185 16.90 -4.39 -17.99
C GLY A 185 15.50 -4.18 -18.52
N VAL A 186 14.53 -4.81 -17.84
CA VAL A 186 13.11 -4.66 -18.13
C VAL A 186 12.34 -4.51 -16.83
N PHE A 187 11.67 -3.38 -16.67
CA PHE A 187 10.56 -3.26 -15.73
C PHE A 187 9.35 -3.96 -16.31
N LYS A 188 8.85 -4.98 -15.62
CA LYS A 188 7.69 -5.76 -16.02
C LYS A 188 6.60 -5.64 -14.98
N ILE A 189 5.42 -5.20 -15.38
CA ILE A 189 4.18 -5.28 -14.59
C ILE A 189 3.26 -6.28 -15.29
N SER A 190 2.88 -7.32 -14.59
CA SER A 190 2.03 -8.39 -15.11
C SER A 190 0.94 -8.75 -14.13
N GLY A 191 -0.28 -8.87 -14.61
CA GLY A 191 -1.41 -9.49 -13.93
C GLY A 191 -2.25 -10.26 -14.94
N THR A 192 -3.38 -10.81 -14.49
CA THR A 192 -4.25 -11.67 -15.31
C THR A 192 -4.72 -10.97 -16.60
N TYR A 193 -4.93 -9.66 -16.55
CA TYR A 193 -5.52 -8.90 -17.67
C TYR A 193 -4.62 -7.82 -18.25
N LEU A 194 -3.44 -7.59 -17.67
CA LEU A 194 -2.52 -6.60 -18.16
C LEU A 194 -1.09 -7.11 -18.11
N GLU A 195 -0.36 -6.80 -19.16
CA GLU A 195 1.07 -7.00 -19.21
C GLU A 195 1.68 -5.76 -19.83
N LYS A 196 2.66 -5.19 -19.12
CA LYS A 196 3.42 -4.06 -19.60
C LYS A 196 4.88 -4.23 -19.26
N ALA A 197 5.72 -3.87 -20.21
CA ALA A 197 7.16 -3.86 -20.07
C ALA A 197 7.72 -2.49 -20.48
N GLN A 198 8.78 -2.08 -19.82
CA GLN A 198 9.60 -0.93 -20.18
C GLN A 198 11.07 -1.32 -20.07
N ASN A 199 11.81 -1.16 -21.17
CA ASN A 199 13.24 -1.44 -21.20
C ASN A 199 14.00 -0.31 -20.48
N ILE A 200 15.09 -0.67 -19.83
CA ILE A 200 16.04 0.23 -19.20
C ILE A 200 17.45 -0.29 -19.42
N SER A 201 18.45 0.56 -19.18
CA SER A 201 19.86 0.19 -19.23
C SER A 201 20.59 0.86 -18.07
N LEU A 202 21.53 0.15 -17.47
CA LEU A 202 22.24 0.58 -16.26
C LEU A 202 23.69 0.12 -16.32
N ASP A 203 24.60 1.05 -16.01
CA ASP A 203 26.02 0.78 -15.86
C ASP A 203 26.32 0.63 -14.36
N VAL A 204 26.68 -0.57 -13.93
CA VAL A 204 27.05 -0.81 -12.53
C VAL A 204 28.56 -0.68 -12.39
N LEU A 205 28.97 0.23 -11.52
CA LEU A 205 30.35 0.51 -11.16
C LEU A 205 30.69 -0.14 -9.82
N GLU A 206 31.98 -0.26 -9.52
CA GLU A 206 32.47 -0.69 -8.21
C GLU A 206 32.03 0.26 -7.08
N ASN A 207 31.97 -0.24 -5.85
CA ASN A 207 31.71 0.62 -4.69
C ASN A 207 32.79 1.72 -4.62
N PRO A 208 32.42 3.02 -4.61
CA PRO A 208 33.38 4.11 -4.63
C PRO A 208 34.00 4.41 -3.26
N PHE A 209 33.69 3.62 -2.21
CA PHE A 209 34.23 3.78 -0.87
C PHE A 209 35.10 2.59 -0.47
N ALA A 210 36.41 2.80 -0.35
CA ALA A 210 37.34 1.84 0.22
C ALA A 210 37.34 1.93 1.76
N GLN A 211 37.44 0.78 2.43
CA GLN A 211 37.44 0.68 3.89
C GLN A 211 38.84 0.30 4.40
N HIS A 212 39.39 1.12 5.30
CA HIS A 212 40.66 0.87 5.95
C HIS A 212 40.47 0.88 7.47
N VAL A 213 40.76 -0.23 8.13
CA VAL A 213 40.57 -0.38 9.58
C VAL A 213 41.91 -0.24 10.30
N ASN A 214 41.93 0.61 11.33
CA ASN A 214 43.00 0.68 12.31
C ASN A 214 42.46 0.16 13.65
N SER A 215 42.59 -1.14 13.87
CA SER A 215 42.10 -1.82 15.07
C SER A 215 42.90 -1.51 16.33
N VAL A 216 44.08 -0.89 16.22
CA VAL A 216 44.85 -0.44 17.39
C VAL A 216 44.22 0.83 17.97
N LEU A 217 43.59 1.66 17.14
CA LEU A 217 42.96 2.92 17.53
C LEU A 217 41.43 2.86 17.55
N ASP A 218 40.83 1.67 17.36
CA ASP A 218 39.40 1.48 17.17
C ASP A 218 38.81 2.45 16.12
N GLN A 219 39.47 2.55 14.96
CA GLN A 219 39.12 3.51 13.92
C GLN A 219 38.85 2.83 12.58
N LEU A 220 37.90 3.41 11.84
CA LEU A 220 37.60 3.05 10.47
C LEU A 220 37.71 4.29 9.59
N MET A 221 38.54 4.21 8.56
CA MET A 221 38.64 5.22 7.52
C MET A 221 37.85 4.75 6.29
N LEU A 222 36.97 5.63 5.80
CA LEU A 222 36.32 5.50 4.51
C LEU A 222 36.97 6.45 3.52
N GLU A 223 37.47 5.93 2.41
CA GLU A 223 38.14 6.71 1.37
C GLU A 223 37.32 6.70 0.07
N LEU A 224 37.04 7.86 -0.49
CA LEU A 224 36.37 8.00 -1.79
C LEU A 224 37.38 7.77 -2.92
N THR A 225 37.20 6.69 -3.67
CA THR A 225 38.08 6.30 -4.78
C THR A 225 37.67 6.90 -6.13
N ARG A 226 36.47 7.47 -6.22
CA ARG A 226 35.88 8.02 -7.45
C ARG A 226 35.40 9.49 -7.30
N PRO A 227 36.28 10.45 -6.94
CA PRO A 227 35.90 11.86 -6.77
C PRO A 227 35.43 12.53 -8.07
N GLU A 228 35.74 11.93 -9.23
CA GLU A 228 35.27 12.39 -10.53
C GLU A 228 33.77 12.10 -10.77
N LEU A 229 33.15 11.21 -9.98
CA LEU A 229 31.73 10.85 -10.10
C LEU A 229 30.88 11.38 -8.94
N ILE A 230 31.46 11.47 -7.74
CA ILE A 230 30.80 11.90 -6.51
C ILE A 230 31.42 13.21 -6.01
N LYS A 231 30.57 14.17 -5.66
CA LYS A 231 30.98 15.45 -5.05
C LYS A 231 31.50 15.23 -3.63
N PRO A 232 32.81 15.37 -3.35
CA PRO A 232 33.35 15.07 -2.03
C PRO A 232 32.70 15.90 -0.92
N GLU A 233 32.40 17.17 -1.20
CA GLU A 233 31.78 18.11 -0.28
C GLU A 233 30.32 17.78 0.09
N SER A 234 29.68 16.89 -0.68
CA SER A 234 28.28 16.47 -0.43
C SER A 234 28.16 15.29 0.54
N ILE A 235 29.28 14.63 0.85
CA ILE A 235 29.28 13.36 1.56
C ILE A 235 28.98 13.56 3.04
N LYS A 236 28.00 12.79 3.52
CA LYS A 236 27.63 12.68 4.93
C LYS A 236 27.71 11.22 5.33
N VAL A 237 28.54 10.94 6.33
CA VAL A 237 28.75 9.61 6.89
C VAL A 237 28.02 9.52 8.23
N GLU A 238 27.25 8.45 8.41
CA GLU A 238 26.55 8.11 9.64
C GLU A 238 26.82 6.64 9.97
N VAL A 239 27.00 6.31 11.26
CA VAL A 239 27.07 4.91 11.71
C VAL A 239 25.72 4.52 12.30
N LEU A 240 25.15 3.42 11.83
CA LEU A 240 23.94 2.83 12.41
C LEU A 240 24.32 1.55 13.16
N VAL A 241 23.72 1.32 14.31
CA VAL A 241 23.80 0.05 15.05
C VAL A 241 22.37 -0.39 15.31
N ASP A 242 22.01 -1.59 14.87
CA ASP A 242 20.63 -2.08 14.85
C ASP A 242 19.69 -1.09 14.13
N ASP A 243 20.14 -0.56 12.98
CA ASP A 243 19.47 0.49 12.18
C ASP A 243 19.24 1.84 12.91
N VAL A 244 19.77 2.02 14.13
CA VAL A 244 19.66 3.27 14.88
C VAL A 244 20.94 4.10 14.73
N PRO A 245 20.85 5.38 14.31
CA PRO A 245 22.00 6.27 14.21
C PRO A 245 22.73 6.43 15.54
N LYS A 246 24.05 6.27 15.52
CA LYS A 246 24.94 6.52 16.65
C LYS A 246 25.75 7.79 16.42
N LYS A 247 25.82 8.61 17.47
CA LYS A 247 26.59 9.86 17.46
C LYS A 247 28.05 9.53 17.75
N LEU A 248 28.85 9.43 16.70
CA LEU A 248 30.30 9.23 16.78
C LEU A 248 31.04 10.46 16.26
N LEU A 249 32.31 10.57 16.65
CA LEU A 249 33.20 11.56 16.08
C LEU A 249 33.63 11.08 14.69
N ILE A 250 33.32 11.88 13.67
CA ILE A 250 33.71 11.64 12.28
C ILE A 250 34.54 12.83 11.84
N LYS A 251 35.81 12.59 11.49
CA LYS A 251 36.76 13.60 11.05
C LYS A 251 36.94 13.51 9.53
N PRO A 252 36.43 14.47 8.74
CA PRO A 252 36.70 14.51 7.31
C PRO A 252 38.15 14.96 7.05
N HIS A 253 38.79 14.38 6.04
CA HIS A 253 40.13 14.72 5.57
C HIS A 253 40.19 14.55 4.04
N GLU A 254 40.09 15.64 3.30
CA GLU A 254 40.06 15.68 1.82
C GLU A 254 39.02 14.71 1.21
N LEU A 255 39.44 13.50 0.84
CA LEU A 255 38.63 12.45 0.24
C LEU A 255 38.30 11.30 1.21
N SER A 256 38.60 11.46 2.49
CA SER A 256 38.44 10.42 3.50
C SER A 256 37.65 10.88 4.73
N TRP A 257 37.01 9.94 5.41
CA TRP A 257 36.30 10.16 6.67
C TRP A 257 36.76 9.14 7.69
N ILE A 258 37.41 9.62 8.75
CA ILE A 258 37.88 8.79 9.86
C ILE A 258 36.79 8.76 10.93
N ILE A 259 36.28 7.58 11.21
CA ILE A 259 35.23 7.31 12.18
C ILE A 259 35.87 6.72 13.44
N ASP A 260 35.62 7.35 14.58
CA ASP A 260 36.08 6.89 15.89
C ASP A 260 35.06 5.94 16.52
N PHE A 261 35.40 4.64 16.57
CA PHE A 261 34.56 3.60 17.16
C PHE A 261 34.83 3.37 18.64
N VAL A 262 35.81 4.04 19.27
CA VAL A 262 36.12 3.87 20.72
C VAL A 262 34.86 3.91 21.59
N PRO A 263 33.90 4.86 21.44
CA PRO A 263 32.71 4.88 22.28
C PRO A 263 31.81 3.63 22.13
N LEU A 264 31.78 3.02 20.95
CA LEU A 264 31.04 1.80 20.70
C LEU A 264 31.81 0.58 21.18
N CYS A 265 33.11 0.50 20.90
CA CYS A 265 33.97 -0.58 21.38
C CYS A 265 34.11 -0.61 22.91
N LEU A 266 33.83 0.48 23.63
CA LEU A 266 33.77 0.46 25.09
C LEU A 266 32.37 0.09 25.64
N SER A 267 31.36 0.03 24.78
CA SER A 267 29.99 -0.30 25.18
C SER A 267 29.82 -1.80 25.37
N LYS A 268 29.36 -2.18 26.55
CA LYS A 268 29.06 -3.58 26.91
C LYS A 268 27.99 -4.25 26.05
N ASN A 269 27.25 -3.56 25.19
CA ASN A 269 26.22 -4.20 24.37
C ASN A 269 26.48 -4.02 22.87
N PHE A 270 27.68 -3.58 22.49
CA PHE A 270 28.01 -3.35 21.09
C PHE A 270 28.37 -4.66 20.40
N ASN A 271 27.63 -4.97 19.33
CA ASN A 271 27.99 -6.00 18.37
C ASN A 271 28.32 -5.32 17.03
N GLN A 272 29.53 -5.54 16.52
CA GLN A 272 29.95 -4.99 15.24
C GLN A 272 29.15 -5.54 14.07
N ASP A 273 28.67 -6.79 14.14
CA ASP A 273 27.90 -7.41 13.05
C ASP A 273 26.57 -6.68 12.80
N ASN A 274 26.08 -5.95 13.81
CA ASN A 274 24.87 -5.15 13.71
C ASN A 274 25.16 -3.69 13.32
N ALA A 275 26.44 -3.34 13.11
CA ALA A 275 26.88 -2.02 12.73
C ALA A 275 27.04 -1.91 11.22
N LEU A 276 26.52 -0.82 10.67
CA LEU A 276 26.66 -0.48 9.25
C LEU A 276 26.94 1.01 9.10
N ILE A 277 27.56 1.37 7.98
CA ILE A 277 27.84 2.76 7.65
C ILE A 277 26.87 3.19 6.58
N LEU A 278 26.13 4.25 6.87
CA LEU A 278 25.28 4.93 5.91
C LEU A 278 26.05 6.12 5.34
N VAL A 279 26.32 6.10 4.04
CA VAL A 279 26.91 7.24 3.33
C VAL A 279 25.86 7.86 2.43
N LYS A 280 25.52 9.12 2.65
CA LYS A 280 24.67 9.92 1.76
C LYS A 280 25.56 10.87 0.98
N ALA A 281 25.41 10.92 -0.34
CA ALA A 281 26.20 11.80 -1.20
C ALA A 281 25.41 12.26 -2.43
N GLN A 282 26.01 13.12 -3.23
CA GLN A 282 25.48 13.59 -4.50
C GLN A 282 26.51 13.37 -5.62
N MET A 283 26.05 12.82 -6.73
CA MET A 283 26.86 12.74 -7.95
C MET A 283 27.04 14.13 -8.59
N HIS A 284 28.05 14.30 -9.44
CA HIS A 284 28.23 15.54 -10.21
C HIS A 284 27.01 15.88 -11.08
N GLN A 285 26.30 14.86 -11.57
CA GLN A 285 25.03 14.98 -12.31
C GLN A 285 23.81 15.28 -11.42
N ALA A 286 24.03 15.71 -10.18
CA ALA A 286 23.01 16.06 -9.18
C ALA A 286 22.12 14.90 -8.67
N ARG A 287 22.34 13.65 -9.09
CA ARG A 287 21.67 12.46 -8.56
C ARG A 287 22.11 12.20 -7.10
N ALA A 288 21.15 12.08 -6.19
CA ALA A 288 21.43 11.64 -4.83
C ALA A 288 21.76 10.14 -4.82
N VAL A 289 22.77 9.76 -4.04
CA VAL A 289 23.20 8.36 -3.85
C VAL A 289 23.29 8.07 -2.36
N ILE A 290 22.88 6.87 -1.98
CA ILE A 290 22.93 6.38 -0.60
C ILE A 290 23.62 5.03 -0.63
N PHE A 291 24.61 4.83 0.23
CA PHE A 291 25.33 3.57 0.37
C PHE A 291 25.08 3.02 1.77
N LYS A 292 24.77 1.73 1.86
CA LYS A 292 24.76 0.98 3.12
C LYS A 292 25.92 0.00 3.08
N LEU A 293 27.00 0.35 3.78
CA LEU A 293 28.25 -0.40 3.77
C LEU A 293 28.35 -1.26 5.03
N PHE A 294 28.58 -2.55 4.85
CA PHE A 294 28.94 -3.45 5.95
C PHE A 294 30.41 -3.23 6.33
N ILE A 295 30.73 -3.34 7.62
CA ILE A 295 32.10 -3.20 8.10
C ILE A 295 32.87 -4.49 7.79
N GLU A 296 33.82 -4.44 6.86
CA GLU A 296 34.48 -5.63 6.30
C GLU A 296 35.48 -6.31 7.26
N LYS A 297 36.01 -5.58 8.24
CA LYS A 297 37.06 -6.05 9.16
C LYS A 297 36.74 -5.67 10.61
N THR A 298 37.25 -6.42 11.57
CA THR A 298 37.09 -6.12 13.00
C THR A 298 37.72 -4.77 13.35
N VAL A 299 36.91 -3.79 13.76
CA VAL A 299 37.32 -2.43 14.11
C VAL A 299 37.77 -2.35 15.55
N CYS A 300 37.07 -3.03 16.47
CA CYS A 300 37.45 -3.02 17.88
C CYS A 300 38.72 -3.85 18.12
N SER A 301 39.63 -3.30 18.93
CA SER A 301 40.88 -3.92 19.32
C SER A 301 40.64 -5.28 20.01
N PRO A 302 41.56 -6.24 19.89
CA PRO A 302 41.42 -7.58 20.49
C PRO A 302 41.40 -7.59 22.03
N TYR A 303 41.69 -6.46 22.68
CA TYR A 303 41.53 -6.29 24.13
C TYR A 303 40.08 -5.95 24.53
N TYR A 304 39.20 -5.74 23.54
CA TYR A 304 37.76 -5.70 23.73
C TYR A 304 37.29 -7.06 24.23
N GLN A 305 36.84 -7.11 25.48
CA GLN A 305 35.99 -8.19 25.94
C GLN A 305 34.55 -7.81 25.57
N PRO A 306 33.95 -8.41 24.52
CA PRO A 306 32.51 -8.30 24.35
C PRO A 306 31.85 -8.75 25.66
N PRO A 307 30.64 -8.24 25.98
CA PRO A 307 29.88 -8.84 27.06
C PRO A 307 29.88 -10.36 26.86
N PRO A 308 30.03 -11.16 27.93
CA PRO A 308 29.75 -12.58 27.79
C PRO A 308 28.38 -12.71 27.11
N PRO A 309 28.22 -13.64 26.15
CA PRO A 309 26.90 -13.90 25.58
C PRO A 309 25.94 -14.01 26.76
N PRO A 310 24.74 -13.39 26.68
CA PRO A 310 23.77 -13.47 27.77
C PRO A 310 23.72 -14.95 28.16
N PRO A 311 23.92 -15.29 29.45
CA PRO A 311 24.02 -16.67 29.88
C PRO A 311 22.90 -17.39 29.16
N VAL A 312 23.22 -18.42 28.36
CA VAL A 312 22.25 -19.23 27.65
C VAL A 312 21.14 -19.38 28.63
N ALA A 313 19.98 -18.76 28.35
CA ALA A 313 18.90 -18.78 29.29
C ALA A 313 18.70 -20.27 29.50
N THR A 314 19.11 -20.79 30.67
CA THR A 314 18.71 -22.12 31.12
C THR A 314 17.24 -22.11 30.80
N PRO A 315 16.77 -22.96 29.87
CA PRO A 315 15.49 -22.79 29.25
C PRO A 315 14.58 -22.42 30.38
N VAL A 316 14.11 -21.16 30.37
CA VAL A 316 13.14 -20.75 31.36
C VAL A 316 12.10 -21.78 31.08
N THR A 317 11.98 -22.74 32.00
CA THR A 317 10.82 -23.58 32.07
C THR A 317 9.80 -22.50 32.28
N VAL A 318 9.20 -22.08 31.16
CA VAL A 318 7.97 -21.34 31.15
C VAL A 318 7.14 -22.28 31.99
N LYS A 319 7.02 -21.97 33.29
CA LYS A 319 6.02 -22.57 34.13
C LYS A 319 4.80 -22.23 33.32
N LYS A 320 4.31 -23.22 32.56
CA LYS A 320 3.08 -23.13 31.79
C LYS A 320 2.17 -22.34 32.71
N PRO A 321 1.66 -21.18 32.28
CA PRO A 321 0.76 -20.40 33.13
C PRO A 321 -0.22 -21.42 33.67
N SER A 322 -0.23 -21.60 34.99
CA SER A 322 -1.00 -22.68 35.59
C SER A 322 -2.40 -22.56 34.99
N VAL A 323 -2.98 -23.67 34.57
CA VAL A 323 -4.29 -23.69 33.91
C VAL A 323 -5.31 -22.90 34.76
N LEU A 324 -5.10 -22.83 36.08
CA LEU A 324 -5.80 -21.94 37.02
C LEU A 324 -5.74 -20.44 36.69
N SER A 325 -4.62 -19.87 36.23
CA SER A 325 -4.53 -18.43 35.93
C SER A 325 -5.31 -18.03 34.69
N LEU A 326 -5.31 -18.89 33.65
CA LEU A 326 -6.11 -18.67 32.45
C LEU A 326 -7.60 -18.85 32.76
N ILE A 327 -7.95 -19.89 33.54
CA ILE A 327 -9.32 -20.12 34.01
C ILE A 327 -9.81 -18.93 34.85
N ASN A 328 -9.01 -18.42 35.78
CA ASN A 328 -9.39 -17.25 36.58
C ASN A 328 -9.61 -16.01 35.72
N TYR A 329 -8.79 -15.80 34.68
CA TYR A 329 -9.00 -14.69 33.74
C TYR A 329 -10.34 -14.82 32.98
N TRP A 330 -10.66 -16.02 32.49
CA TRP A 330 -11.94 -16.29 31.81
C TRP A 330 -13.15 -16.20 32.74
N ILE A 331 -13.03 -16.64 33.99
CA ILE A 331 -14.09 -16.50 35.00
C ILE A 331 -14.32 -15.02 35.32
N ILE A 332 -13.27 -14.22 35.52
CA ILE A 332 -13.39 -12.78 35.76
C ILE A 332 -14.04 -12.09 34.57
N LEU A 333 -13.64 -12.43 33.34
CA LEU A 333 -14.24 -11.88 32.12
C LEU A 333 -15.72 -12.26 32.00
N ALA A 334 -16.08 -13.51 32.28
CA ALA A 334 -17.47 -13.97 32.26
C ALA A 334 -18.31 -13.28 33.34
N CYS A 335 -17.80 -13.13 34.57
CA CYS A 335 -18.48 -12.41 35.65
C CYS A 335 -18.71 -10.94 35.29
N ALA A 336 -17.72 -10.26 34.69
CA ALA A 336 -17.88 -8.89 34.22
C ALA A 336 -18.96 -8.76 33.14
N LEU A 337 -19.01 -9.72 32.21
CA LEU A 337 -19.98 -9.75 31.13
C LEU A 337 -21.41 -10.05 31.65
N PHE A 338 -21.55 -10.94 32.63
CA PHE A 338 -22.82 -11.20 33.32
C PHE A 338 -23.30 -10.00 34.13
N LEU A 339 -22.41 -9.28 34.82
CA LEU A 339 -22.77 -8.04 35.53
C LEU A 339 -23.23 -6.95 34.56
N ALA A 340 -22.55 -6.81 33.40
CA ALA A 340 -22.94 -5.88 32.37
C ALA A 340 -24.33 -6.22 31.79
N LEU A 341 -24.58 -7.48 31.44
CA LEU A 341 -25.89 -7.93 30.96
C LEU A 341 -26.98 -7.78 32.02
N GLY A 342 -26.70 -8.12 33.28
CA GLY A 342 -27.64 -7.95 34.39
C GLY A 342 -28.03 -6.49 34.61
N SER A 343 -27.05 -5.59 34.54
CA SER A 343 -27.30 -4.14 34.63
C SER A 343 -28.15 -3.60 33.48
N MET A 344 -27.92 -4.09 32.26
CA MET A 344 -28.73 -3.79 31.08
C MET A 344 -30.18 -4.27 31.23
N ILE A 345 -30.38 -5.50 31.70
CA ILE A 345 -31.72 -6.06 31.94
C ILE A 345 -32.44 -5.28 33.04
N LEU A 346 -31.75 -4.94 34.13
CA LEU A 346 -32.32 -4.14 35.21
C LEU A 346 -32.71 -2.73 34.71
N LEU A 347 -31.86 -2.09 33.90
CA LEU A 347 -32.16 -0.81 33.26
C LEU A 347 -33.39 -0.89 32.35
N LEU A 348 -33.50 -1.93 31.53
CA LEU A 348 -34.67 -2.17 30.68
C LEU A 348 -35.94 -2.42 31.49
N PHE A 349 -35.83 -3.15 32.62
CA PHE A 349 -36.96 -3.42 33.51
C PHE A 349 -37.43 -2.15 34.25
N LEU A 350 -36.49 -1.36 34.78
CA LEU A 350 -36.80 -0.06 35.40
C LEU A 350 -37.43 0.90 34.39
N ARG A 351 -36.93 0.93 33.15
CA ARG A 351 -37.49 1.76 32.07
C ARG A 351 -38.92 1.32 31.72
N ARG A 352 -39.18 0.02 31.63
CA ARG A 352 -40.54 -0.52 31.46
C ARG A 352 -41.48 -0.19 32.63
N ARG A 353 -40.99 -0.26 33.86
CA ARG A 353 -41.79 0.07 35.05
C ARG A 353 -42.13 1.56 35.11
N LYS A 354 -41.19 2.43 34.76
CA LYS A 354 -41.43 3.89 34.67
C LYS A 354 -42.50 4.22 33.63
N ASN A 355 -42.46 3.59 32.45
CA ASN A 355 -43.49 3.77 31.43
C ASN A 355 -44.86 3.22 31.86
N LYS A 356 -44.91 2.12 32.63
CA LYS A 356 -46.17 1.60 33.19
C LYS A 356 -46.80 2.50 34.25
N ASN A 357 -46.00 3.19 35.05
CA ASN A 357 -46.51 4.14 36.04
C ASN A 357 -47.02 5.43 35.40
N GLN A 358 -46.33 5.94 34.35
CA GLN A 358 -46.86 7.09 33.58
C GLN A 358 -48.20 6.78 32.90
N LEU A 359 -48.40 5.56 32.41
CA LEU A 359 -49.69 5.16 31.82
C LEU A 359 -50.83 5.04 32.86
N LYS A 360 -50.51 4.85 34.14
CA LYS A 360 -51.51 4.81 35.22
C LYS A 360 -51.90 6.21 35.69
N ASP A 361 -50.94 7.13 35.79
CA ASP A 361 -51.20 8.51 36.19
C ASP A 361 -52.01 9.28 35.12
N GLU A 362 -51.86 8.94 33.82
CA GLU A 362 -52.72 9.50 32.75
C GLU A 362 -54.17 8.96 32.76
N MET A 363 -54.41 7.76 33.29
CA MET A 363 -55.77 7.19 33.39
C MET A 363 -56.54 7.67 34.64
N GLU A 364 -55.87 8.25 35.64
CA GLU A 364 -56.51 8.69 36.89
C GLU A 364 -56.96 10.17 36.87
N VAL A 365 -56.59 10.94 35.83
CA VAL A 365 -56.96 12.37 35.66
C VAL A 365 -58.28 12.57 34.88
N THR A 366 -58.93 11.51 34.37
CA THR A 366 -60.21 11.61 33.63
C THR A 366 -61.40 11.10 34.44
N CYS A 367 -61.61 11.66 35.63
CA CYS A 367 -62.87 11.54 36.38
C CYS A 367 -63.28 12.89 36.98
N GLU A 368 -63.57 13.87 36.12
CA GLU A 368 -64.33 15.06 36.54
C GLU A 368 -65.84 14.75 36.43
N PRO A 369 -66.62 14.89 37.52
CA PRO A 369 -68.04 14.55 37.52
C PRO A 369 -68.88 15.62 36.80
N ILE A 370 -69.63 15.16 35.81
CA ILE A 370 -70.66 15.93 35.09
C ILE A 370 -71.72 16.43 36.09
N ARG A 371 -71.76 17.74 36.34
CA ARG A 371 -72.86 18.40 37.08
C ARG A 371 -74.12 18.51 36.20
N PRO A 372 -75.32 18.24 36.74
CA PRO A 372 -76.55 18.40 36.00
C PRO A 372 -77.06 19.85 35.99
N ARG A 373 -77.53 20.25 34.81
CA ARG A 373 -78.55 21.26 34.43
C ARG A 373 -79.04 22.25 35.51
N LYS A 374 -79.18 23.51 35.09
CA LYS A 374 -80.45 24.24 35.32
C LYS A 374 -81.00 24.82 34.02
N LYS A 375 -82.22 24.40 33.70
CA LYS A 375 -83.17 25.11 32.84
C LYS A 375 -83.66 26.35 33.60
N LYS A 376 -83.64 27.51 32.96
CA LYS A 376 -84.77 28.45 32.92
C LYS A 376 -84.65 29.28 31.66
#